data_AF-A0A931RBN3-F1
#
_entry.id   AF-A0A931RBN3-F1
#
_cell.length_a   1.000
_cell.length_b   1.000
_cell.length_c   1.000
_cell.angle_alpha   90.00
_cell.angle_beta   90.00
_cell.angle_gamma   90.00
#
_symmetry.space_group_name_H-M   'P 1'
#
loop_
_entity.id
_entity.type
_entity.pdbx_description
1 polymer ?
#
loop_
_entity_poly.entity_id
_entity_poly.type
_entity_poly.pdbx_seq_one_letter_code
_entity_poly.pdbx_strand_id
1 'polypeptide(L)'
;MATMITSDCINCGACEPECPNNAIRQGDPVYVIDPLLCTECVGFHDYEACAAVCPVDCCVTDPNNIESEQVLIERARALHPETQIGESFESRFRKGQGKAAAPQKEPVVHAASSTAVASETAAAPQAMTGTATAYAEPDVNTIQLPEIDSWEIPMRCFKCNETHVESVRNFMIGNVIFCPHCHKSMVVRDNLNYHIRTLLKDSYERWEKEQTEFADRREKELAQFQEKRAKEAQAFQAHQERELEKIRAQLDAIGDNYDAAGKPFKKGSRFGWG
;
A
#
# COMPACT_ATOMS: atom_id res chain seq x y z
N MET A 1 17.65 -11.00 -20.32
CA MET A 1 17.69 -9.52 -20.38
C MET A 1 18.10 -9.06 -18.98
N ALA A 2 18.34 -7.78 -18.70
CA ALA A 2 18.43 -7.30 -17.32
C ALA A 2 17.14 -6.55 -17.00
N THR A 3 16.63 -6.63 -15.78
CA THR A 3 15.50 -5.80 -15.35
C THR A 3 16.02 -4.40 -15.01
N MET A 4 15.30 -3.35 -15.41
CA MET A 4 15.56 -1.96 -15.05
C MET A 4 14.36 -1.35 -14.32
N ILE A 5 14.62 -0.34 -13.50
CA ILE A 5 13.58 0.43 -12.80
C ILE A 5 13.34 1.73 -13.57
N THR A 6 12.08 2.02 -13.90
CA THR A 6 11.71 3.26 -14.59
C THR A 6 11.67 4.46 -13.64
N SER A 7 11.48 5.66 -14.20
CA SER A 7 11.28 6.90 -13.44
C SER A 7 10.03 6.92 -12.57
N ASP A 8 9.15 5.92 -12.70
CA ASP A 8 7.88 5.83 -11.94
C ASP A 8 8.09 5.27 -10.53
N CYS A 9 9.32 4.94 -10.15
CA CYS A 9 9.67 4.44 -8.84
C CYS A 9 9.34 5.45 -7.73
N ILE A 10 8.58 5.00 -6.73
CA ILE A 10 8.18 5.80 -5.56
C ILE A 10 9.13 5.67 -4.36
N ASN A 11 10.31 5.08 -4.54
CA ASN A 11 11.32 4.86 -3.49
C ASN A 11 10.81 4.13 -2.22
N CYS A 12 9.92 3.17 -2.36
CA CYS A 12 9.36 2.41 -1.23
C CYS A 12 10.36 1.45 -0.55
N GLY A 13 11.47 1.08 -1.21
CA GLY A 13 12.50 0.19 -0.66
C GLY A 13 12.12 -1.31 -0.58
N ALA A 14 10.93 -1.70 -1.05
CA ALA A 14 10.46 -3.07 -0.93
C ALA A 14 11.23 -4.08 -1.81
N CYS A 15 11.86 -3.62 -2.91
CA CYS A 15 12.56 -4.50 -3.85
C CYS A 15 14.00 -4.83 -3.46
N GLU A 16 14.67 -3.99 -2.66
CA GLU A 16 16.06 -4.19 -2.23
C GLU A 16 16.30 -5.51 -1.48
N PRO A 17 15.51 -5.87 -0.44
CA PRO A 17 15.74 -7.12 0.30
C PRO A 17 15.35 -8.38 -0.47
N GLU A 18 14.55 -8.25 -1.53
CA GLU A 18 14.05 -9.39 -2.32
C GLU A 18 15.05 -9.86 -3.39
N CYS A 19 16.09 -9.08 -3.69
CA CYS A 19 17.05 -9.43 -4.73
C CYS A 19 18.10 -10.44 -4.21
N PRO A 20 18.16 -11.69 -4.73
CA PRO A 20 19.12 -12.68 -4.25
C PRO A 20 20.58 -12.29 -4.49
N ASN A 21 20.83 -11.43 -5.50
CA ASN A 21 22.17 -10.99 -5.87
C ASN A 21 22.52 -9.62 -5.29
N ASN A 22 21.64 -8.99 -4.50
CA ASN A 22 21.78 -7.60 -4.05
C ASN A 22 22.10 -6.63 -5.21
N ALA A 23 21.46 -6.84 -6.36
CA ALA A 23 21.67 -6.04 -7.58
C ALA A 23 20.99 -4.66 -7.52
N ILE A 24 20.06 -4.47 -6.58
CA ILE A 24 19.26 -3.25 -6.44
C ILE A 24 19.91 -2.36 -5.40
N ARG A 25 20.09 -1.08 -5.74
CA ARG A 25 20.65 -0.06 -4.84
C ARG A 25 19.80 1.20 -4.89
N GLN A 26 19.76 1.93 -3.77
CA GLN A 26 19.14 3.23 -3.71
C GLN A 26 19.94 4.25 -4.55
N GLY A 27 19.32 4.78 -5.60
CA GLY A 27 19.81 5.94 -6.35
C GLY A 27 19.01 7.20 -6.01
N ASP A 28 19.44 8.34 -6.56
CA ASP A 28 18.73 9.63 -6.48
C ASP A 28 18.38 10.06 -7.91
N PRO A 29 17.11 10.09 -8.34
CA PRO A 29 15.86 10.07 -7.55
C PRO A 29 15.13 8.72 -7.47
N VAL A 30 15.66 7.63 -8.04
CA VAL A 30 14.99 6.31 -8.09
C VAL A 30 15.94 5.17 -7.72
N TYR A 31 15.40 4.01 -7.32
CA TYR A 31 16.19 2.79 -7.19
C TYR A 31 16.77 2.37 -8.54
N VAL A 32 17.99 1.83 -8.52
CA VAL A 32 18.72 1.42 -9.73
C VAL A 32 19.14 -0.04 -9.60
N ILE A 33 18.99 -0.79 -10.69
CA ILE A 33 19.45 -2.17 -10.80
C ILE A 33 20.77 -2.19 -11.56
N ASP A 34 21.78 -2.82 -10.98
CA ASP A 34 23.04 -3.09 -11.69
C ASP A 34 22.83 -4.26 -12.68
N PRO A 35 22.93 -4.01 -14.01
CA PRO A 35 22.73 -5.06 -15.01
C PRO A 35 23.78 -6.18 -14.93
N LEU A 36 24.96 -5.91 -14.35
CA LEU A 36 26.01 -6.92 -14.18
C LEU A 36 25.71 -7.91 -13.06
N LEU A 37 24.84 -7.54 -12.11
CA LEU A 37 24.41 -8.39 -11.00
C LEU A 37 23.01 -8.97 -11.21
N CYS A 38 22.20 -8.35 -12.07
CA CYS A 38 20.87 -8.84 -12.39
C CYS A 38 20.94 -10.18 -13.15
N THR A 39 20.29 -11.23 -12.63
CA THR A 39 20.14 -12.52 -13.31
C THR A 39 18.68 -12.83 -13.67
N GLU A 40 17.79 -11.83 -13.63
CA GLU A 40 16.32 -12.02 -13.74
C GLU A 40 15.77 -13.08 -12.77
N CYS A 41 16.42 -13.27 -11.62
CA CYS A 41 16.17 -14.34 -10.65
C CYS A 41 16.30 -15.78 -11.18
N VAL A 42 16.86 -15.97 -12.38
CA VAL A 42 17.11 -17.31 -12.95
C VAL A 42 18.02 -18.12 -12.03
N GLY A 43 17.58 -19.31 -11.66
CA GLY A 43 18.26 -20.20 -10.72
C GLY A 43 17.78 -20.07 -9.26
N PHE A 44 16.99 -19.05 -8.95
CA PHE A 44 16.41 -18.83 -7.61
C PHE A 44 14.88 -18.87 -7.62
N HIS A 45 14.25 -18.15 -8.56
CA HIS A 45 12.80 -18.03 -8.69
C HIS A 45 12.36 -18.20 -10.16
N ASP A 46 11.11 -18.62 -10.36
CA ASP A 46 10.47 -18.71 -11.69
C ASP A 46 9.90 -17.37 -12.18
N TYR A 47 9.95 -16.34 -11.34
CA TYR A 47 9.55 -14.96 -11.61
C TYR A 47 10.58 -13.96 -11.08
N GLU A 48 10.46 -12.70 -11.51
CA GLU A 48 11.29 -11.60 -11.04
C GLU A 48 10.76 -11.10 -9.69
N ALA A 49 11.46 -11.41 -8.59
CA ALA A 49 11.03 -11.08 -7.23
C ALA A 49 10.83 -9.57 -7.02
N CYS A 50 11.68 -8.74 -7.61
CA CYS A 50 11.56 -7.29 -7.56
C CYS A 50 10.30 -6.76 -8.26
N ALA A 51 9.85 -7.39 -9.36
CA ALA A 51 8.63 -7.02 -10.05
C ALA A 51 7.38 -7.46 -9.25
N ALA A 52 7.43 -8.63 -8.60
CA ALA A 52 6.32 -9.14 -7.81
C ALA A 52 5.99 -8.29 -6.57
N VAL A 53 6.98 -7.63 -5.98
CA VAL A 53 6.82 -6.77 -4.79
C VAL A 53 6.60 -5.29 -5.13
N CYS A 54 6.75 -4.89 -6.40
CA CYS A 54 6.67 -3.49 -6.78
C CYS A 54 5.21 -2.98 -6.73
N PRO A 55 4.87 -1.98 -5.91
CA PRO A 55 3.49 -1.49 -5.80
C PRO A 55 3.01 -0.68 -7.02
N VAL A 56 3.94 -0.27 -7.89
CA VAL A 56 3.70 0.60 -9.06
C VAL A 56 4.16 -0.05 -10.37
N ASP A 57 4.50 -1.34 -10.34
CA ASP A 57 4.91 -2.13 -11.51
C ASP A 57 6.00 -1.48 -12.38
N CYS A 58 6.95 -0.76 -11.77
CA CYS A 58 7.99 0.00 -12.47
C CYS A 58 9.27 -0.82 -12.77
N CYS A 59 9.30 -2.12 -12.45
CA CYS A 59 10.40 -3.03 -12.75
C CYS A 59 10.15 -3.69 -14.11
N VAL A 60 10.80 -3.22 -15.16
CA VAL A 60 10.58 -3.66 -16.55
C VAL A 60 11.84 -4.25 -17.15
N THR A 61 11.72 -5.12 -18.15
CA THR A 61 12.88 -5.65 -18.87
C THR A 61 13.59 -4.55 -19.65
N ASP A 62 14.90 -4.41 -19.48
CA ASP A 62 15.73 -3.44 -20.18
C ASP A 62 15.92 -3.84 -21.66
N PRO A 63 15.46 -3.02 -22.62
CA PRO A 63 15.64 -3.30 -24.04
C PRO A 63 17.11 -3.23 -24.50
N ASN A 64 18.00 -2.57 -23.74
CA ASN A 64 19.41 -2.42 -24.11
C ASN A 64 20.28 -3.60 -23.67
N ASN A 65 19.84 -4.37 -22.68
CA ASN A 65 20.59 -5.47 -22.10
C ASN A 65 19.82 -6.78 -22.31
N ILE A 66 19.82 -7.30 -23.53
CA ILE A 66 19.14 -8.56 -23.87
C ILE A 66 20.10 -9.74 -23.73
N GLU A 67 19.77 -10.65 -22.81
CA GLU A 67 20.61 -11.79 -22.43
C GLU A 67 19.82 -13.09 -22.47
N SER A 68 20.46 -14.20 -22.83
CA SER A 68 19.86 -15.53 -22.87
C SER A 68 19.89 -16.20 -21.50
N GLU A 69 19.01 -17.18 -21.29
CA GLU A 69 18.93 -17.96 -20.04
C GLU A 69 20.28 -18.60 -19.63
N GLN A 70 21.06 -19.04 -20.61
CA GLN A 70 22.38 -19.64 -20.38
C GLN A 70 23.39 -18.65 -19.79
N VAL A 71 23.37 -17.39 -20.24
CA VAL A 71 24.24 -16.35 -19.69
C VAL A 71 23.84 -15.98 -18.26
N LEU A 72 22.52 -15.91 -18.00
CA LEU A 72 21.99 -15.56 -16.67
C LEU A 72 22.33 -16.63 -15.62
N ILE A 73 22.24 -17.91 -15.97
CA ILE A 73 22.57 -19.01 -15.05
C ILE A 73 24.08 -19.12 -14.78
N GLU A 74 24.92 -18.86 -15.79
CA GLU A 74 26.38 -18.81 -15.62
C GLU A 74 26.78 -17.69 -14.66
N ARG A 75 26.17 -16.50 -14.81
CA ARG A 75 26.35 -15.39 -13.88
C ARG A 75 25.86 -15.73 -12.47
N ALA A 76 24.68 -16.34 -12.33
CA ALA A 76 24.15 -16.74 -11.03
C ALA A 76 25.10 -17.70 -10.29
N ARG A 77 25.68 -18.68 -11.01
CA ARG A 77 26.67 -19.62 -10.47
C ARG A 77 28.00 -18.95 -10.10
N ALA A 78 28.39 -17.91 -10.83
CA ALA A 78 29.59 -17.14 -10.53
C ALA A 78 29.40 -16.24 -9.28
N LEU A 79 28.19 -15.70 -9.08
CA LEU A 79 27.87 -14.84 -7.94
C LEU A 79 27.66 -15.62 -6.64
N HIS A 80 27.10 -16.84 -6.73
CA HIS A 80 26.78 -17.69 -5.57
C HIS A 80 27.41 -19.09 -5.70
N PRO A 81 28.75 -19.21 -5.59
CA PRO A 81 29.44 -20.51 -5.70
C PRO A 81 29.04 -21.52 -4.63
N GLU A 82 28.53 -21.06 -3.48
CA GLU A 82 28.02 -21.87 -2.38
C GLU A 82 26.61 -22.43 -2.61
N THR A 83 25.83 -21.80 -3.48
CA THR A 83 24.46 -22.22 -3.80
C THR A 83 24.50 -23.22 -4.95
N GLN A 84 24.23 -24.50 -4.69
CA GLN A 84 24.21 -25.55 -5.72
C GLN A 84 22.98 -25.41 -6.63
N ILE A 85 23.07 -24.56 -7.66
CA ILE A 85 22.03 -24.41 -8.68
C ILE A 85 22.15 -25.58 -9.69
N GLY A 86 21.31 -26.60 -9.50
CA GLY A 86 21.26 -27.82 -10.31
C GLY A 86 20.93 -27.59 -11.80
N GLU A 87 20.93 -28.67 -12.59
CA GLU A 87 20.63 -28.60 -14.04
C GLU A 87 19.14 -28.41 -14.35
N SER A 88 18.26 -28.72 -13.39
CA SER A 88 16.81 -28.53 -13.47
C SER A 88 16.40 -27.38 -12.55
N PHE A 89 16.55 -26.14 -13.02
CA PHE A 89 16.15 -24.93 -12.31
C PHE A 89 14.83 -24.38 -12.86
N GLU A 90 14.04 -23.76 -11.98
CA GLU A 90 12.87 -22.99 -12.39
C GLU A 90 13.32 -21.61 -12.88
N SER A 91 12.67 -21.14 -13.94
CA SER A 91 13.08 -19.95 -14.68
C SER A 91 11.87 -19.40 -15.43
N ARG A 92 11.80 -18.08 -15.58
CA ARG A 92 10.73 -17.41 -16.34
C ARG A 92 10.66 -17.87 -17.79
N PHE A 93 11.77 -18.37 -18.34
CA PHE A 93 11.85 -18.92 -19.69
C PHE A 93 11.28 -20.34 -19.80
N ARG A 94 11.19 -21.06 -18.68
CA ARG A 94 10.76 -22.47 -18.61
C ARG A 94 9.57 -22.65 -17.67
N LYS A 95 8.49 -21.90 -17.91
CA LYS A 95 7.24 -22.06 -17.14
C LYS A 95 6.75 -23.51 -17.20
N GLY A 96 6.81 -24.21 -16.06
CA GLY A 96 6.25 -25.54 -15.87
C GLY A 96 7.17 -26.75 -16.07
N GLN A 97 8.49 -26.57 -16.24
CA GLN A 97 9.43 -27.70 -16.49
C GLN A 97 10.30 -28.10 -15.27
N GLY A 98 10.21 -27.40 -14.13
CA GLY A 98 11.07 -27.64 -12.95
C GLY A 98 10.45 -28.43 -11.78
N LYS A 99 9.23 -28.97 -11.90
CA LYS A 99 8.60 -29.74 -10.83
C LYS A 99 9.21 -31.15 -10.68
N ALA A 100 10.23 -31.27 -9.84
CA ALA A 100 10.49 -32.50 -9.08
C ALA A 100 9.89 -32.36 -7.67
N ALA A 101 9.22 -33.42 -7.21
CA ALA A 101 8.32 -33.43 -6.06
C ALA A 101 8.98 -33.05 -4.72
N ALA A 102 8.20 -32.36 -3.88
CA ALA A 102 8.54 -31.93 -2.51
C ALA A 102 8.92 -33.08 -1.56
N PRO A 103 9.55 -32.76 -0.41
CA PRO A 103 8.72 -32.82 0.80
C PRO A 103 8.94 -31.69 1.84
N GLN A 104 7.79 -31.30 2.37
CA GLN A 104 7.35 -30.72 3.66
C GLN A 104 8.29 -30.42 4.85
N LYS A 105 7.92 -29.31 5.51
CA LYS A 105 7.87 -28.96 6.96
C LYS A 105 9.05 -28.24 7.65
N GLU A 106 8.71 -27.01 8.08
CA GLU A 106 9.05 -26.21 9.29
C GLU A 106 9.85 -26.87 10.44
N PRO A 107 10.28 -26.10 11.46
CA PRO A 107 10.85 -24.73 11.52
C PRO A 107 12.22 -24.79 12.24
N VAL A 108 12.79 -23.67 12.72
CA VAL A 108 13.53 -23.53 14.00
C VAL A 108 14.64 -22.45 13.96
N VAL A 109 14.28 -21.32 14.58
CA VAL A 109 14.99 -20.46 15.55
C VAL A 109 16.45 -20.01 15.39
N HIS A 110 16.58 -18.69 15.63
CA HIS A 110 17.60 -17.96 16.41
C HIS A 110 19.07 -18.38 16.35
N ALA A 111 19.91 -17.44 15.93
CA ALA A 111 21.04 -17.03 16.76
C ALA A 111 21.48 -15.61 16.41
N ALA A 112 21.25 -14.70 17.35
CA ALA A 112 21.96 -13.43 17.41
C ALA A 112 23.46 -13.69 17.61
N SER A 113 24.30 -12.90 16.97
CA SER A 113 25.59 -12.54 17.55
C SER A 113 26.00 -11.14 17.15
N SER A 114 25.94 -10.31 18.18
CA SER A 114 26.63 -9.05 18.38
C SER A 114 28.06 -9.06 17.87
N THR A 115 28.49 -7.95 17.26
CA THR A 115 29.59 -7.18 17.84
C THR A 115 29.55 -5.75 17.33
N ALA A 116 29.65 -4.84 18.28
CA ALA A 116 29.76 -3.41 18.09
C ALA A 116 31.16 -3.04 17.61
N VAL A 117 31.26 -2.04 16.73
CA VAL A 117 32.29 -1.01 16.81
C VAL A 117 31.63 0.35 16.53
N ALA A 118 31.96 1.28 17.42
CA ALA A 118 31.40 2.61 17.57
C ALA A 118 32.03 3.64 16.63
N SER A 119 31.23 4.70 16.39
CA SER A 119 31.53 6.14 16.30
C SER A 119 32.71 6.60 15.43
N GLU A 120 32.52 7.52 14.48
CA GLU A 120 32.42 8.98 14.62
C GLU A 120 32.27 9.52 13.17
N THR A 121 31.64 10.64 12.79
CA THR A 121 31.42 11.94 13.43
C THR A 121 30.21 12.63 12.77
N ALA A 122 29.57 13.48 13.58
CA ALA A 122 28.42 14.29 13.26
C ALA A 122 28.67 15.44 12.25
N ALA A 123 27.65 15.74 11.46
CA ALA A 123 27.33 17.10 11.03
C ALA A 123 25.80 17.33 11.23
N ALA A 124 25.48 18.39 11.97
CA ALA A 124 24.17 18.73 12.51
C ALA A 124 23.19 19.28 11.44
N PRO A 125 21.88 19.36 11.75
CA PRO A 125 20.78 19.17 10.81
C PRO A 125 20.35 20.48 10.14
N GLN A 126 19.96 20.39 8.87
CA GLN A 126 19.14 21.43 8.26
C GLN A 126 17.67 21.16 8.57
N ALA A 127 17.06 22.16 9.20
CA ALA A 127 15.67 22.19 9.61
C ALA A 127 14.75 21.96 8.42
N MET A 128 14.12 20.79 8.34
CA MET A 128 12.95 20.61 7.51
C MET A 128 11.76 21.21 8.26
N THR A 129 11.28 22.32 7.72
CA THR A 129 9.98 22.90 8.02
C THR A 129 8.91 21.81 7.98
N GLY A 130 8.41 21.43 9.16
CA GLY A 130 7.30 20.51 9.29
C GLY A 130 6.07 21.09 8.60
N THR A 131 5.81 20.64 7.39
CA THR A 131 4.46 20.66 6.85
C THR A 131 3.78 19.45 7.48
N ALA A 132 2.83 19.72 8.37
CA ALA A 132 1.96 18.67 8.88
C ALA A 132 1.19 18.08 7.69
N THR A 133 1.69 16.96 7.16
CA THR A 133 0.92 16.10 6.28
C THR A 133 -0.22 15.56 7.13
N ALA A 134 -1.40 16.17 6.98
CA ALA A 134 -2.63 15.55 7.42
C ALA A 134 -2.62 14.13 6.83
N TYR A 135 -2.73 13.11 7.67
CA TYR A 135 -3.00 11.76 7.20
C TYR A 135 -4.32 11.82 6.44
N ALA A 136 -4.26 11.92 5.12
CA ALA A 136 -5.41 11.76 4.26
C ALA A 136 -5.74 10.26 4.28
N GLU A 137 -6.95 9.93 4.69
CA GLU A 137 -7.41 8.54 4.61
C GLU A 137 -7.39 8.10 3.14
N PRO A 138 -7.01 6.84 2.87
CA PRO A 138 -6.96 6.33 1.51
C PRO A 138 -8.35 6.41 0.86
N ASP A 139 -8.40 6.88 -0.37
CA ASP A 139 -9.63 6.93 -1.16
C ASP A 139 -10.17 5.50 -1.34
N VAL A 140 -11.45 5.32 -1.07
CA VAL A 140 -12.11 4.02 -1.20
C VAL A 140 -12.44 3.81 -2.68
N ASN A 141 -11.82 2.81 -3.31
CA ASN A 141 -12.12 2.41 -4.68
C ASN A 141 -13.48 1.68 -4.76
N THR A 142 -14.58 2.43 -4.78
CA THR A 142 -15.90 1.86 -5.06
C THR A 142 -16.02 1.52 -6.55
N ILE A 143 -16.40 0.27 -6.85
CA ILE A 143 -16.71 -0.15 -8.21
C ILE A 143 -18.05 0.47 -8.62
N GLN A 144 -18.05 1.24 -9.71
CA GLN A 144 -19.28 1.78 -10.30
C GLN A 144 -19.96 0.71 -11.15
N LEU A 145 -21.21 0.38 -10.83
CA LEU A 145 -22.01 -0.51 -11.68
C LEU A 145 -22.42 0.22 -12.96
N PRO A 146 -22.38 -0.45 -14.12
CA PRO A 146 -22.84 0.13 -15.38
C PRO A 146 -24.37 0.30 -15.38
N GLU A 147 -24.95 0.89 -16.42
CA GLU A 147 -26.41 1.00 -16.53
C GLU A 147 -27.07 -0.38 -16.72
N ILE A 148 -28.26 -0.60 -16.15
CA ILE A 148 -28.99 -1.87 -16.22
C ILE A 148 -29.20 -2.36 -17.66
N ASP A 149 -29.40 -1.46 -18.61
CA ASP A 149 -29.64 -1.80 -20.01
C ASP A 149 -28.37 -2.19 -20.78
N SER A 150 -27.19 -1.83 -20.25
CA SER A 150 -25.90 -2.07 -20.91
C SER A 150 -25.36 -3.48 -20.68
N TRP A 151 -25.99 -4.26 -19.79
CA TRP A 151 -25.59 -5.63 -19.54
C TRP A 151 -25.79 -6.51 -20.75
N GLU A 152 -24.89 -7.47 -20.87
CA GLU A 152 -24.86 -8.46 -21.93
C GLU A 152 -25.20 -9.84 -21.36
N ILE A 153 -26.20 -10.50 -21.96
CA ILE A 153 -26.68 -11.81 -21.54
C ILE A 153 -26.30 -12.85 -22.61
N PRO A 154 -25.51 -13.87 -22.28
CA PRO A 154 -25.29 -14.99 -23.18
C PRO A 154 -26.55 -15.86 -23.25
N MET A 155 -27.07 -16.05 -24.46
CA MET A 155 -28.23 -16.88 -24.71
C MET A 155 -27.96 -17.92 -25.80
N ARG A 156 -28.47 -19.13 -25.56
CA ARG A 156 -28.32 -20.28 -26.45
C ARG A 156 -29.48 -20.34 -27.42
N CYS A 157 -29.19 -20.37 -28.72
CA CYS A 157 -30.23 -20.51 -29.73
C CYS A 157 -30.82 -21.92 -29.71
N PHE A 158 -32.16 -22.03 -29.69
CA PHE A 158 -32.83 -23.34 -29.71
C PHE A 158 -32.62 -24.12 -31.03
N LYS A 159 -32.37 -23.43 -32.15
CA LYS A 159 -32.28 -24.07 -33.47
C LYS A 159 -30.86 -24.53 -33.81
N CYS A 160 -29.86 -23.66 -33.70
CA CYS A 160 -28.47 -23.99 -34.02
C CYS A 160 -27.64 -24.38 -32.80
N ASN A 161 -28.19 -24.28 -31.59
CA ASN A 161 -27.50 -24.56 -30.32
C ASN A 161 -26.27 -23.68 -30.02
N GLU A 162 -26.00 -22.68 -30.85
CA GLU A 162 -24.90 -21.74 -30.68
C GLU A 162 -25.24 -20.66 -29.64
N THR A 163 -24.24 -20.25 -28.87
CA THR A 163 -24.37 -19.19 -27.86
C THR A 163 -24.04 -17.85 -28.50
N HIS A 164 -24.92 -16.86 -28.33
CA HIS A 164 -24.69 -15.49 -28.73
C HIS A 164 -25.00 -14.55 -27.58
N VAL A 165 -24.45 -13.34 -27.65
CA VAL A 165 -24.58 -12.33 -26.61
C VAL A 165 -25.59 -11.29 -27.06
N GLU A 166 -26.54 -10.96 -26.18
CA GLU A 166 -27.57 -9.96 -26.42
C GLU A 166 -27.65 -8.97 -25.27
N SER A 167 -27.89 -7.70 -25.59
CA SER A 167 -28.05 -6.65 -24.58
C SER A 167 -29.37 -6.80 -23.81
N VAL A 168 -29.36 -6.53 -22.51
CA VAL A 168 -30.56 -6.49 -21.64
C VAL A 168 -31.64 -5.59 -22.21
N ARG A 169 -31.28 -4.48 -22.88
CA ARG A 169 -32.23 -3.60 -23.56
C ARG A 169 -33.11 -4.33 -24.59
N ASN A 170 -32.59 -5.38 -25.23
CA ASN A 170 -33.33 -6.15 -26.23
C ASN A 170 -34.35 -7.11 -25.60
N PHE A 171 -34.17 -7.47 -24.32
CA PHE A 171 -35.07 -8.36 -23.58
C PHE A 171 -36.33 -7.64 -23.07
N MET A 172 -37.02 -6.86 -23.90
CA MET A 172 -38.33 -6.30 -23.56
C MET A 172 -39.47 -7.16 -24.10
N ILE A 173 -40.59 -7.21 -23.38
CA ILE A 173 -41.79 -7.92 -23.81
C ILE A 173 -42.23 -7.41 -25.19
N GLY A 174 -42.42 -8.33 -26.13
CA GLY A 174 -42.81 -8.01 -27.51
C GLY A 174 -41.65 -7.74 -28.47
N ASN A 175 -40.40 -7.60 -27.98
CA ASN A 175 -39.24 -7.52 -28.85
C ASN A 175 -38.93 -8.86 -29.51
N VAL A 176 -38.42 -8.77 -30.74
CA VAL A 176 -37.98 -9.91 -31.54
C VAL A 176 -36.47 -9.87 -31.67
N ILE A 177 -35.80 -10.87 -31.12
CA ILE A 177 -34.35 -11.06 -31.19
C ILE A 177 -34.04 -12.05 -32.31
N PHE A 178 -33.01 -11.78 -33.11
CA PHE A 178 -32.60 -12.66 -34.21
C PHE A 178 -31.27 -13.32 -33.89
N CYS A 179 -31.21 -14.64 -34.00
CA CYS A 179 -29.94 -15.34 -33.83
C CYS A 179 -28.96 -14.95 -34.95
N PRO A 180 -27.73 -14.50 -34.64
CA PRO A 180 -26.75 -14.10 -35.65
C PRO A 180 -26.23 -15.28 -36.50
N HIS A 181 -26.35 -16.52 -36.00
CA HIS A 181 -25.83 -17.71 -36.68
C HIS A 181 -26.81 -18.34 -37.66
N CYS A 182 -28.12 -18.30 -37.37
CA CYS A 182 -29.13 -18.98 -38.20
C CYS A 182 -30.30 -18.09 -38.62
N HIS A 183 -30.27 -16.80 -38.25
CA HIS A 183 -31.29 -15.78 -38.51
C HIS A 183 -32.70 -16.15 -38.04
N LYS A 184 -32.82 -17.13 -37.14
CA LYS A 184 -34.12 -17.50 -36.57
C LYS A 184 -34.53 -16.47 -35.52
N SER A 185 -35.75 -15.96 -35.64
CA SER A 185 -36.34 -15.04 -34.67
C SER A 185 -36.79 -15.77 -33.39
N MET A 186 -36.64 -15.09 -32.27
CA MET A 186 -37.15 -15.45 -30.96
C MET A 186 -37.89 -14.25 -30.38
N VAL A 187 -39.11 -14.47 -29.88
CA VAL A 187 -39.88 -13.43 -29.18
C VAL A 187 -39.59 -13.54 -27.69
N VAL A 188 -39.25 -12.41 -27.06
CA VAL A 188 -39.02 -12.34 -25.62
C VAL A 188 -40.35 -12.55 -24.88
N ARG A 189 -40.39 -13.58 -24.02
CA ARG A 189 -41.57 -13.91 -23.22
C ARG A 189 -41.59 -13.15 -21.90
N ASP A 190 -42.78 -12.93 -21.35
CA ASP A 190 -43.01 -12.22 -20.08
C ASP A 190 -42.22 -12.80 -18.91
N ASN A 191 -42.18 -14.13 -18.80
CA ASN A 191 -41.45 -14.82 -17.73
C ASN A 191 -39.93 -14.53 -17.79
N LEU A 192 -39.34 -14.55 -18.98
CA LEU A 192 -37.91 -14.27 -19.16
C LEU A 192 -37.58 -12.81 -18.84
N ASN A 193 -38.40 -11.87 -19.33
CA ASN A 193 -38.26 -10.44 -19.02
C ASN A 193 -38.35 -10.19 -17.51
N TYR A 194 -39.33 -10.78 -16.85
CA TYR A 194 -39.56 -10.64 -15.43
C TYR A 194 -38.36 -11.12 -14.61
N HIS A 195 -37.84 -12.33 -14.91
CA HIS A 195 -36.67 -12.87 -14.20
C HIS A 195 -35.42 -12.01 -14.36
N ILE A 196 -35.10 -11.57 -15.59
CA ILE A 196 -33.93 -10.72 -15.85
C ILE A 196 -34.05 -9.41 -15.08
N ARG A 197 -35.20 -8.72 -15.17
CA ARG A 197 -35.39 -7.42 -14.53
C ARG A 197 -35.42 -7.51 -13.00
N THR A 198 -36.04 -8.55 -12.46
CA THR A 198 -36.10 -8.78 -11.00
C THR A 198 -34.70 -9.04 -10.46
N LEU A 199 -33.94 -9.93 -11.10
CA LEU A 199 -32.57 -10.23 -10.68
C LEU A 199 -31.67 -8.99 -10.71
N LEU A 200 -31.71 -8.21 -11.79
CA LEU A 200 -30.89 -6.99 -11.90
C LEU A 200 -31.32 -5.97 -10.87
N LYS A 201 -32.62 -5.70 -10.72
CA LYS A 201 -33.13 -4.76 -9.73
C LYS A 201 -32.72 -5.14 -8.30
N ASP A 202 -32.96 -6.39 -7.89
CA ASP A 202 -32.62 -6.87 -6.54
C ASP A 202 -31.11 -6.85 -6.29
N SER A 203 -30.29 -7.03 -7.33
CA SER A 203 -28.83 -6.97 -7.22
C SER A 203 -28.34 -5.53 -7.05
N TYR A 204 -28.92 -4.58 -7.81
CA TYR A 204 -28.58 -3.15 -7.72
C TYR A 204 -29.01 -2.54 -6.38
N GLU A 205 -30.22 -2.87 -5.91
CA GLU A 205 -30.71 -2.40 -4.60
C GLU A 205 -29.85 -2.92 -3.45
N ARG A 206 -29.44 -4.20 -3.51
CA ARG A 206 -28.50 -4.76 -2.53
C ARG A 206 -27.13 -4.08 -2.60
N TRP A 207 -26.61 -3.86 -3.80
CA TRP A 207 -25.33 -3.19 -4.00
C TRP A 207 -25.32 -1.77 -3.42
N GLU A 208 -26.34 -0.96 -3.74
CA GLU A 208 -26.48 0.41 -3.24
C GLU A 208 -26.61 0.44 -1.72
N LYS A 209 -27.37 -0.50 -1.14
CA LYS A 209 -27.49 -0.66 0.31
C LYS A 209 -26.15 -0.99 0.97
N GLU A 210 -25.38 -1.92 0.40
CA GLU A 210 -24.07 -2.28 0.95
C GLU A 210 -23.08 -1.11 0.89
N GLN A 211 -23.09 -0.34 -0.20
CA GLN A 211 -22.25 0.86 -0.34
C GLN A 211 -22.61 1.95 0.68
N THR A 212 -23.91 2.20 0.87
CA THR A 212 -24.38 3.20 1.84
C THR A 212 -24.09 2.77 3.28
N GLU A 213 -24.32 1.51 3.63
CA GLU A 213 -23.98 0.97 4.96
C GLU A 213 -22.47 1.04 5.26
N PHE A 214 -21.62 0.82 4.25
CA PHE A 214 -20.17 0.95 4.38
C PHE A 214 -19.77 2.41 4.61
N ALA A 215 -20.32 3.34 3.82
CA ALA A 215 -20.06 4.77 3.96
C ALA A 215 -20.50 5.31 5.33
N ASP A 216 -21.71 4.96 5.79
CA ASP A 216 -22.23 5.35 7.10
C ASP A 216 -21.36 4.84 8.25
N ARG A 217 -20.84 3.61 8.14
CA ARG A 217 -19.95 3.04 9.15
C ARG A 217 -18.63 3.80 9.22
N ARG A 218 -18.04 4.09 8.06
CA ARG A 218 -16.80 4.87 7.93
C ARG A 218 -16.95 6.27 8.53
N GLU A 219 -18.06 6.95 8.24
CA GLU A 219 -18.34 8.29 8.80
C GLU A 219 -18.46 8.24 10.33
N LYS A 220 -19.17 7.24 10.87
CA LYS A 220 -19.30 7.05 12.32
C LYS A 220 -17.95 6.77 12.99
N GLU A 221 -17.13 5.91 12.41
CA GLU A 221 -15.79 5.60 12.92
C GLU A 221 -14.89 6.84 12.91
N LEU A 222 -14.90 7.61 11.82
CA LEU A 222 -14.14 8.86 11.72
C LEU A 222 -14.59 9.88 12.77
N ALA A 223 -15.90 10.07 12.94
CA ALA A 223 -16.44 10.98 13.94
C ALA A 223 -16.04 10.57 15.36
N GLN A 224 -16.12 9.28 15.69
CA GLN A 224 -15.68 8.76 16.99
C GLN A 224 -14.18 8.97 17.23
N PHE A 225 -13.36 8.74 16.20
CA PHE A 225 -11.93 8.96 16.28
C PHE A 225 -11.59 10.44 16.51
N GLN A 226 -12.22 11.34 15.75
CA GLN A 226 -12.06 12.79 15.89
C GLN A 226 -12.52 13.28 17.27
N GLU A 227 -13.66 12.81 17.76
CA GLU A 227 -14.17 13.15 19.09
C GLU A 227 -13.21 12.70 20.20
N LYS A 228 -12.68 11.47 20.11
CA LYS A 228 -11.69 10.96 21.07
C LYS A 228 -10.42 11.82 21.07
N ARG A 229 -9.89 12.14 19.90
CA ARG A 229 -8.72 13.02 19.75
C ARG A 229 -8.96 14.42 20.31
N ALA A 230 -10.14 14.98 20.09
CA ALA A 230 -10.52 16.28 20.64
C ALA A 230 -10.59 16.25 22.18
N LYS A 231 -11.18 15.21 22.77
CA LYS A 231 -11.23 15.02 24.23
C LYS A 231 -9.83 14.89 24.84
N GLU A 232 -8.96 14.10 24.22
CA GLU A 232 -7.56 13.94 24.67
C GLU A 232 -6.80 15.27 24.61
N ALA A 233 -6.95 16.04 23.52
CA ALA A 233 -6.34 17.35 23.37
C ALA A 233 -6.83 18.36 24.44
N GLN A 234 -8.16 18.40 24.68
CA GLN A 234 -8.75 19.24 25.72
C GLN A 234 -8.27 18.84 27.12
N ALA A 235 -8.18 17.54 27.41
CA ALA A 235 -7.68 17.05 28.70
C ALA A 235 -6.22 17.46 28.94
N PHE A 236 -5.39 17.38 27.89
CA PHE A 236 -4.00 17.82 27.97
C PHE A 236 -3.89 19.34 28.16
N GLN A 237 -4.68 20.13 27.43
CA GLN A 237 -4.72 21.58 27.60
C GLN A 237 -5.13 21.95 29.04
N ALA A 238 -6.19 21.34 29.58
CA ALA A 238 -6.63 21.60 30.95
C ALA A 238 -5.56 21.21 31.98
N HIS A 239 -4.74 20.18 31.71
CA HIS A 239 -3.59 19.86 32.54
C HIS A 239 -2.52 20.96 32.50
N GLN A 240 -2.18 21.46 31.31
CA GLN A 240 -1.23 22.57 31.15
C GLN A 240 -1.70 23.83 31.89
N GLU A 241 -3.00 24.16 31.80
CA GLU A 241 -3.58 25.32 32.50
C GLU A 241 -3.45 25.18 34.03
N ARG A 242 -3.72 24.00 34.59
CA ARG A 242 -3.54 23.74 36.03
C ARG A 242 -2.08 23.87 36.46
N GLU A 243 -1.14 23.39 35.65
CA GLU A 243 0.28 23.54 35.95
C GLU A 243 0.72 25.01 35.88
N LEU A 244 0.22 25.77 34.90
CA LEU A 244 0.46 27.22 34.80
C LEU A 244 -0.09 27.97 36.02
N GLU A 245 -1.29 27.64 36.48
CA GLU A 245 -1.87 28.20 37.71
C GLU A 245 -1.04 27.92 38.95
N LYS A 246 -0.49 26.69 39.08
CA LYS A 246 0.42 26.35 40.19
C LYS A 246 1.69 27.20 40.15
N ILE A 247 2.30 27.34 38.97
CA ILE A 247 3.49 28.18 38.80
C ILE A 247 3.16 29.63 39.19
N ARG A 248 2.02 30.15 38.75
CA ARG A 248 1.58 31.50 39.10
C ARG A 248 1.39 31.68 40.61
N ALA A 249 0.72 30.73 41.27
CA ALA A 249 0.54 30.75 42.72
C ALA A 249 1.88 30.69 43.48
N GLN A 250 2.86 29.92 42.97
CA GLN A 250 4.22 29.89 43.54
C GLN A 250 4.92 31.23 43.39
N LEU A 251 4.81 31.88 42.22
CA LEU A 251 5.40 33.21 41.99
C LEU A 251 4.76 34.27 42.89
N ASP A 252 3.44 34.25 43.04
CA ASP A 252 2.72 35.18 43.94
C ASP A 252 3.17 35.00 45.40
N ALA A 253 3.32 33.74 45.87
CA ALA A 253 3.83 33.44 47.21
C ALA A 253 5.29 33.88 47.43
N ILE A 254 6.13 33.87 46.38
CA ILE A 254 7.48 34.45 46.45
C ILE A 254 7.40 35.97 46.56
N GLY A 255 6.52 36.60 45.77
CA GLY A 255 6.29 38.05 45.79
C GLY A 255 5.84 38.56 47.16
N ASP A 256 4.91 37.87 47.82
CA ASP A 256 4.43 38.23 49.16
C ASP A 256 5.54 38.17 50.24
N ASN A 257 6.54 37.30 50.07
CA ASN A 257 7.67 37.18 50.98
C ASN A 257 8.80 38.17 50.68
N TYR A 258 8.85 38.72 49.47
CA TYR A 258 9.83 39.73 49.06
C TYR A 258 9.19 41.12 49.14
N ASP A 259 9.27 41.75 50.32
CA ASP A 259 8.97 43.18 50.49
C ASP A 259 9.83 43.98 49.48
N ALA A 260 9.21 44.51 48.42
CA ALA A 260 9.88 45.42 47.48
C ALA A 260 10.48 46.55 48.31
N ALA A 261 11.81 46.69 48.28
CA ALA A 261 12.56 47.59 49.14
C ALA A 261 12.06 49.04 49.00
N GLY A 262 11.11 49.41 49.85
CA GLY A 262 10.48 50.72 49.95
C GLY A 262 10.22 51.15 51.38
N LYS A 263 10.56 50.33 52.40
CA LYS A 263 10.61 50.83 53.78
C LYS A 263 11.83 51.77 53.89
N PRO A 264 11.63 53.07 54.19
CA PRO A 264 12.73 54.01 54.26
C PRO A 264 13.67 53.60 55.38
N PHE A 265 14.92 53.30 55.02
CA PHE A 265 15.99 53.03 55.98
C PHE A 265 16.15 54.25 56.89
N LYS A 266 15.67 54.17 58.14
CA LYS A 266 15.93 55.19 59.15
C LYS A 266 17.43 55.20 59.44
N LYS A 267 18.17 56.13 58.80
CA LYS A 267 19.52 56.51 59.22
C LYS A 267 19.43 57.02 60.67
N GLY A 268 19.80 56.16 61.59
CA GLY A 268 19.76 56.50 63.00
C GLY A 268 20.39 55.44 63.89
N SER A 269 21.66 55.09 63.65
CA SER A 269 22.51 54.60 64.73
C SER A 269 23.99 54.59 64.30
N ARG A 270 24.69 55.56 64.89
CA ARG A 270 26.12 55.67 65.15
C ARG A 270 26.77 54.31 65.45
N PHE A 271 27.53 53.76 64.51
CA PHE A 271 28.54 52.74 64.81
C PHE A 271 29.90 53.21 64.28
N GLY A 272 30.71 53.68 65.22
CA GLY A 272 32.15 53.80 65.06
C GLY A 272 32.80 52.47 65.42
N TRP A 273 33.69 52.03 64.54
CA TRP A 273 34.81 51.12 64.78
C TRP A 273 35.93 51.75 63.92
N GLY A 274 37.04 52.22 64.47
CA GLY A 274 37.90 51.55 65.43
C GLY A 274 39.07 51.02 64.63
#